data_AF-A0A1H7ESR8-F1
#
_entry.id   AF-A0A1H7ESR8-F1
#
_cell.length_a   1.000
_cell.length_b   1.000
_cell.length_c   1.000
_cell.angle_alpha   90.00
_cell.angle_beta   90.00
_cell.angle_gamma   90.00
#
_symmetry.space_group_name_H-M   'P 1'
#
loop_
_entity.id
_entity.type
_entity.pdbx_description
1 polymer ?
#
loop_
_entity_poly.entity_id
_entity_poly.type
_entity_poly.pdbx_seq_one_letter_code
_entity_poly.pdbx_strand_id
1 'polypeptide(L)'
;MAHVSDTGCPGPGPCAPYRPTAQFKPFEWVQGERLDAFLQGNAAFLNDARDVVQGAHTLARLLAWDEDRRDAALCAADPAPLFDACQRSALQRFLAVSLGLLHERIEAQCEALTEPTEPTEPSE
;
A
#
# COMPACT_ATOMS: atom_id res chain seq x y z
N MET A 1 1.15 6.14 48.36
CA MET A 1 2.40 5.94 49.12
C MET A 1 2.92 4.53 48.84
N ALA A 2 4.23 4.43 48.58
CA ALA A 2 5.09 3.25 48.33
C ALA A 2 4.86 2.50 47.00
N HIS A 3 5.71 2.59 45.95
CA HIS A 3 7.14 2.25 45.70
C HIS A 3 7.45 0.77 45.40
N VAL A 4 7.89 0.53 44.14
CA VAL A 4 9.04 -0.31 43.67
C VAL A 4 8.86 -1.85 43.79
N SER A 5 9.20 -2.69 42.80
CA SER A 5 10.45 -2.75 42.04
C SER A 5 10.37 -3.35 40.64
N ASP A 6 11.24 -2.81 39.80
CA ASP A 6 11.83 -3.36 38.59
C ASP A 6 12.77 -4.53 38.92
N THR A 7 12.64 -5.67 38.23
CA THR A 7 13.63 -6.76 38.11
C THR A 7 13.27 -7.51 36.82
N GLY A 8 14.03 -7.48 35.73
CA GLY A 8 15.47 -7.69 35.61
C GLY A 8 15.68 -8.99 34.84
N CYS A 9 15.88 -8.91 33.52
CA CYS A 9 16.19 -10.05 32.65
C CYS A 9 17.51 -10.72 33.06
N PRO A 10 17.57 -12.07 33.18
CA PRO A 10 18.84 -12.77 33.37
C PRO A 10 19.37 -13.27 32.02
N GLY A 11 20.46 -12.67 31.52
CA GLY A 11 21.28 -13.29 30.47
C GLY A 11 22.04 -12.29 29.59
N PRO A 12 23.36 -12.48 29.36
CA PRO A 12 24.13 -11.68 28.40
C PRO A 12 23.96 -12.29 27.01
N GLY A 13 22.80 -12.05 26.39
CA GLY A 13 22.60 -12.23 24.96
C GLY A 13 22.39 -10.85 24.32
N PRO A 14 22.90 -10.58 23.10
CA PRO A 14 22.59 -9.33 22.43
C PRO A 14 21.08 -9.23 22.30
N CYS A 15 20.49 -8.28 23.03
CA CYS A 15 19.07 -7.99 22.95
C CYS A 15 18.79 -7.65 21.49
N ALA A 16 18.07 -8.52 20.79
CA ALA A 16 17.58 -8.21 19.46
C ALA A 16 16.88 -6.85 19.56
N PRO A 17 17.27 -5.85 18.75
CA PRO A 17 16.68 -4.53 18.84
C PRO A 17 15.16 -4.69 18.70
N TYR A 18 14.43 -4.12 19.66
CA TYR A 18 12.98 -4.08 19.65
C TYR A 18 12.53 -3.56 18.28
N ARG A 19 11.97 -4.46 17.45
CA ARG A 19 11.26 -4.06 16.24
C ARG A 19 9.82 -3.85 16.65
N PRO A 20 9.31 -2.60 16.64
CA PRO A 20 7.89 -2.38 16.78
C PRO A 20 7.19 -3.25 15.75
N THR A 21 6.22 -4.05 16.18
CA THR A 21 5.32 -4.70 15.24
C THR A 21 4.69 -3.58 14.43
N ALA A 22 4.94 -3.54 13.12
CA ALA A 22 4.39 -2.51 12.26
C ALA A 22 2.86 -2.59 12.37
N GLN A 23 2.28 -1.67 13.14
CA GLN A 23 0.83 -1.56 13.22
C GLN A 23 0.40 -0.87 11.95
N PHE A 24 -0.30 -1.60 11.08
CA PHE A 24 -0.95 -1.02 9.93
C PHE A 24 -2.04 -0.08 10.42
N LYS A 25 -1.69 1.19 10.60
CA LYS A 25 -2.67 2.25 10.84
C LYS A 25 -3.51 2.39 9.57
N PRO A 26 -4.84 2.58 9.67
CA PRO A 26 -5.63 3.00 8.53
C PRO A 26 -4.98 4.20 7.86
N PHE A 27 -4.87 4.15 6.53
CA PHE A 27 -4.19 5.21 5.79
C PHE A 27 -4.89 6.56 5.99
N GLU A 28 -4.16 7.54 6.51
CA GLU A 28 -4.55 8.95 6.58
C GLU A 28 -3.77 9.71 5.50
N TRP A 29 -4.43 10.64 4.81
CA TRP A 29 -3.78 11.46 3.79
C TRP A 29 -2.57 12.20 4.38
N VAL A 30 -1.40 12.04 3.76
CA VAL A 30 -0.17 12.64 4.26
C VAL A 30 -0.04 14.05 3.68
N GLN A 31 -0.13 15.07 4.55
CA GLN A 31 0.08 16.47 4.17
C GLN A 31 1.57 16.75 3.99
N GLY A 32 1.98 17.08 2.76
CA GLY A 32 3.40 17.25 2.39
C GLY A 32 3.98 18.65 2.59
N GLU A 33 3.14 19.67 2.84
CA GLU A 33 3.49 21.10 2.72
C GLU A 33 4.53 21.60 3.75
N ARG A 34 4.88 20.79 4.75
CA ARG A 34 5.84 21.13 5.81
C ARG A 34 6.94 20.10 6.01
N LEU A 35 7.04 19.13 5.10
CA LEU A 35 8.04 18.07 5.17
C LEU A 35 9.32 18.51 4.45
N ASP A 36 10.45 17.92 4.82
CA ASP A 36 11.66 18.03 4.01
C ASP A 36 11.43 17.41 2.61
N ALA A 37 12.28 17.73 1.64
CA ALA A 37 12.08 17.32 0.25
C ALA A 37 12.00 15.78 0.09
N PHE A 38 12.74 15.03 0.92
CA PHE A 38 12.73 13.56 0.89
C PHE A 38 11.41 13.01 1.42
N LEU A 39 10.96 13.49 2.58
CA LEU A 39 9.69 13.12 3.21
C LEU A 39 8.49 13.58 2.39
N GLN A 40 8.58 14.70 1.69
CA GLN A 40 7.54 15.16 0.76
C GLN A 40 7.40 14.20 -0.44
N GLY A 41 8.52 13.72 -0.99
CA GLY A 41 8.50 12.69 -2.04
C GLY A 41 7.88 11.38 -1.57
N ASN A 42 8.23 10.94 -0.36
CA ASN A 42 7.63 9.74 0.24
C ASN A 42 6.12 9.92 0.50
N ALA A 43 5.70 11.07 1.04
CA ALA A 43 4.29 11.40 1.24
C ALA A 43 3.49 11.36 -0.08
N ALA A 44 4.04 11.93 -1.15
CA ALA A 44 3.42 11.89 -2.48
C ALA A 44 3.28 10.45 -2.99
N PHE A 45 4.34 9.66 -2.90
CA PHE A 45 4.30 8.23 -3.27
C PHE A 45 3.23 7.46 -2.50
N LEU A 46 3.16 7.64 -1.17
CA LEU A 46 2.19 6.96 -0.32
C LEU A 46 0.74 7.35 -0.67
N ASN A 47 0.49 8.63 -0.93
CA ASN A 47 -0.82 9.10 -1.36
C ASN A 47 -1.20 8.53 -2.75
N ASP A 48 -0.28 8.54 -3.72
CA ASP A 48 -0.50 7.91 -5.04
C ASP A 48 -0.82 6.42 -4.91
N ALA A 49 -0.06 5.70 -4.09
CA ALA A 49 -0.23 4.27 -3.87
C ALA A 49 -1.62 3.97 -3.30
N ARG A 50 -2.07 4.78 -2.34
CA ARG A 50 -3.42 4.68 -1.78
C ARG A 50 -4.49 4.92 -2.83
N ASP A 51 -4.35 5.96 -3.66
CA ASP A 51 -5.34 6.27 -4.70
C ASP A 51 -5.43 5.15 -5.75
N VAL A 52 -4.30 4.57 -6.16
CA VAL A 52 -4.28 3.41 -7.06
C VAL A 52 -4.97 2.20 -6.44
N VAL A 53 -4.66 1.86 -5.19
CA VAL A 53 -5.28 0.71 -4.49
C VAL A 53 -6.79 0.93 -4.31
N GLN A 54 -7.20 2.13 -3.88
CA GLN A 54 -8.61 2.45 -3.66
C GLN A 54 -9.40 2.49 -4.97
N GLY A 55 -8.81 3.04 -6.03
CA GLY A 55 -9.37 3.02 -7.38
C GLY A 55 -9.52 1.60 -7.92
N ALA A 56 -8.47 0.77 -7.77
CA ALA A 56 -8.48 -0.63 -8.20
C ALA A 56 -9.55 -1.44 -7.46
N HIS A 57 -9.65 -1.27 -6.14
CA HIS A 57 -10.68 -1.94 -5.34
C HIS A 57 -12.10 -1.53 -5.78
N THR A 58 -12.32 -0.23 -6.02
CA THR A 58 -13.62 0.28 -6.48
C THR A 58 -14.00 -0.31 -7.83
N LEU A 59 -13.08 -0.32 -8.78
CA LEU A 59 -13.31 -0.87 -10.12
C LEU A 59 -13.52 -2.39 -10.09
N ALA A 60 -12.78 -3.12 -9.26
CA ALA A 60 -12.99 -4.56 -9.06
C ALA A 60 -14.40 -4.87 -8.52
N ARG A 61 -14.89 -4.08 -7.55
CA ARG A 61 -16.26 -4.23 -7.03
C ARG A 61 -17.31 -3.94 -8.11
N LEU A 62 -17.08 -2.92 -8.94
CA LEU A 62 -18.00 -2.60 -10.03
C LEU A 62 -18.05 -3.73 -11.08
N LEU A 63 -16.89 -4.31 -11.42
CA LEU A 63 -16.82 -5.44 -12.35
C LEU A 63 -17.52 -6.69 -11.81
N ALA A 64 -17.34 -7.00 -10.52
CA ALA A 64 -18.02 -8.13 -9.87
C ALA A 64 -19.54 -7.91 -9.84
N TRP A 65 -19.99 -6.72 -9.48
CA TRP A 65 -21.41 -6.38 -9.49
C TRP A 65 -22.02 -6.42 -10.91
N ASP A 66 -21.27 -6.01 -11.94
CA ASP A 66 -21.72 -6.11 -13.34
C ASP A 66 -21.83 -7.57 -13.81
N GLU A 67 -20.93 -8.44 -13.33
CA GLU A 67 -20.98 -9.88 -13.58
C GLU A 67 -22.23 -10.52 -12.95
N ASP A 68 -22.54 -10.21 -11.69
CA ASP A 68 -23.76 -10.67 -11.02
C ASP A 68 -25.03 -10.28 -11.81
N ARG A 69 -25.06 -9.06 -12.37
CA ARG A 69 -26.18 -8.57 -13.20
C ARG A 69 -26.30 -9.29 -14.52
N ARG A 70 -25.17 -9.59 -15.16
CA ARG A 70 -25.16 -10.37 -16.41
C ARG A 70 -25.75 -11.75 -16.15
N ASP A 71 -25.36 -12.39 -15.06
CA ASP A 71 -25.83 -13.73 -14.70
C ASP A 71 -27.33 -13.72 -14.33
N ALA A 72 -27.79 -12.66 -13.65
CA ALA A 72 -29.21 -12.44 -13.38
C ALA A 72 -30.03 -12.18 -14.65
N ALA A 73 -29.52 -11.39 -15.61
CA ALA A 73 -30.19 -11.11 -16.88
C ALA A 73 -30.31 -12.36 -17.78
N LEU A 74 -29.45 -13.36 -17.62
CA LEU A 74 -29.59 -14.66 -18.29
C LEU A 74 -30.74 -15.50 -17.70
N CYS A 75 -31.14 -15.23 -16.46
CA CYS A 75 -32.14 -16.02 -15.72
C CYS A 75 -33.48 -15.26 -15.50
N ALA A 76 -33.50 -13.94 -15.67
CA ALA A 76 -34.64 -13.07 -15.39
C ALA A 76 -34.69 -11.88 -16.37
N ALA A 77 -35.80 -11.12 -16.37
CA ALA A 77 -35.95 -9.87 -17.12
C ALA A 77 -35.23 -8.68 -16.44
N ASP A 78 -34.07 -8.92 -15.85
CA ASP A 78 -33.27 -7.89 -15.19
C ASP A 78 -32.59 -6.97 -16.23
N PRO A 79 -32.20 -5.74 -15.86
CA PRO A 79 -31.62 -4.80 -16.81
C PRO A 79 -30.26 -5.29 -17.30
N ALA A 80 -29.94 -4.98 -18.56
CA ALA A 80 -28.71 -5.40 -19.23
C ALA A 80 -27.44 -5.07 -18.42
N PRO A 81 -26.34 -5.84 -18.61
CA PRO A 81 -25.04 -5.50 -18.05
C PRO A 81 -24.60 -4.10 -18.52
N LEU A 82 -23.89 -3.38 -17.65
CA LEU A 82 -23.32 -2.07 -17.95
C LEU A 82 -22.18 -2.17 -18.95
N PHE A 83 -21.38 -3.23 -18.87
CA PHE A 83 -20.21 -3.41 -19.74
C PHE A 83 -20.37 -4.56 -20.73
N ASP A 84 -19.97 -4.31 -21.97
CA ASP A 84 -19.77 -5.37 -22.94
C ASP A 84 -18.50 -6.19 -22.64
N ALA A 85 -18.27 -7.26 -23.41
CA ALA A 85 -17.10 -8.12 -23.24
C ALA A 85 -15.77 -7.37 -23.48
N CYS A 86 -15.73 -6.47 -24.45
CA CYS A 86 -14.52 -5.72 -24.79
C CYS A 86 -14.15 -4.74 -23.68
N GLN A 87 -15.13 -3.96 -23.20
CA GLN A 87 -14.99 -3.01 -22.10
C GLN A 87 -14.55 -3.72 -20.82
N ARG A 88 -15.18 -4.84 -20.47
CA ARG A 88 -14.79 -5.65 -19.31
C ARG A 88 -13.34 -6.11 -19.40
N SER A 89 -12.95 -6.71 -20.52
CA SER A 89 -11.56 -7.14 -20.72
C SER A 89 -10.57 -5.97 -20.71
N ALA A 90 -10.95 -4.80 -21.22
CA ALA A 90 -10.12 -3.60 -21.16
C ALA A 90 -9.92 -3.12 -19.71
N LEU A 91 -10.99 -3.07 -18.92
CA LEU A 91 -10.94 -2.69 -17.50
C LEU A 91 -10.14 -3.69 -16.65
N GLN A 92 -10.27 -4.98 -16.91
CA GLN A 92 -9.46 -6.02 -16.26
C GLN A 92 -7.97 -5.88 -16.59
N ARG A 93 -7.62 -5.62 -17.86
CA ARG A 93 -6.23 -5.35 -18.24
C ARG A 93 -5.72 -4.06 -17.62
N PHE A 94 -6.53 -3.01 -17.60
CA PHE A 94 -6.19 -1.74 -16.96
C PHE A 94 -5.86 -1.97 -15.47
N LEU A 95 -6.70 -2.69 -14.73
CA LEU A 95 -6.44 -3.08 -13.34
C LEU A 95 -5.10 -3.80 -13.19
N ALA A 96 -4.85 -4.82 -14.01
CA ALA A 96 -3.61 -5.59 -13.95
C ALA A 96 -2.37 -4.71 -14.20
N VAL A 97 -2.44 -3.81 -15.19
CA VAL A 97 -1.34 -2.89 -15.50
C VAL A 97 -1.15 -1.87 -14.39
N SER A 98 -2.21 -1.24 -13.88
CA SER A 98 -2.11 -0.25 -12.80
C SER A 98 -1.52 -0.84 -11.52
N LEU A 99 -1.94 -2.05 -11.15
CA LEU A 99 -1.40 -2.76 -9.98
C LEU A 99 0.04 -3.21 -10.20
N GLY A 100 0.39 -3.68 -11.40
CA GLY A 100 1.77 -4.01 -11.77
C GLY A 100 2.70 -2.79 -11.68
N LEU A 101 2.28 -1.64 -12.22
CA LEU A 101 3.06 -0.39 -12.12
C LEU A 101 3.23 0.07 -10.67
N LEU A 102 2.21 -0.09 -9.83
CA LEU A 102 2.32 0.21 -8.41
C LEU A 102 3.31 -0.75 -7.72
N HIS A 103 3.26 -2.04 -8.05
CA HIS A 103 4.19 -3.03 -7.50
C HIS A 103 5.64 -2.68 -7.80
N GLU A 104 5.98 -2.38 -9.06
CA GLU A 104 7.34 -1.94 -9.44
C GLU A 104 7.80 -0.70 -8.66
N ARG A 105 6.91 0.28 -8.44
CA ARG A 105 7.23 1.46 -7.62
C ARG A 105 7.47 1.08 -6.16
N ILE A 106 6.71 0.14 -5.59
CA ILE A 106 6.90 -0.34 -4.23
C ILE A 106 8.26 -1.02 -4.09
N GLU A 107 8.63 -1.90 -5.03
CA GLU A 107 9.93 -2.58 -5.01
C GLU A 107 11.09 -1.58 -5.06
N ALA A 108 11.02 -0.58 -5.95
CA ALA A 108 12.04 0.48 -6.02
C ALA A 108 12.16 1.29 -4.70
N GLN A 109 11.06 1.52 -3.99
CA GLN A 109 11.09 2.19 -2.68
C GLN A 109 11.68 1.27 -1.59
N CYS A 110 11.39 -0.03 -1.63
CA CYS A 110 11.99 -1.01 -0.72
C CYS A 110 13.50 -1.10 -0.92
N GLU A 111 13.97 -1.18 -2.16
CA GLU A 111 15.40 -1.20 -2.49
C GLU A 111 16.12 0.04 -1.96
N ALA A 112 15.56 1.23 -2.19
CA ALA A 112 16.13 2.50 -1.70
C ALA A 112 16.24 2.56 -0.15
N LEU A 113 15.38 1.86 0.58
CA LEU A 113 15.45 1.77 2.06
C LEU A 113 16.51 0.78 2.54
N THR A 114 16.96 -0.14 1.69
CA THR A 114 17.94 -1.18 2.02
C THR A 114 19.39 -0.81 1.68
N GLU A 115 19.62 0.18 0.81
CA GLU A 115 20.96 0.67 0.52
C GLU A 115 21.51 1.52 1.68
N PRO A 116 22.60 1.09 2.35
CA PRO A 116 23.22 1.89 3.40
C PRO A 116 23.84 3.15 2.78
N THR A 117 23.42 4.31 3.27
CA THR A 117 24.11 5.58 3.02
C THR A 117 25.46 5.50 3.74
N GLU A 118 26.50 5.00 3.08
CA GLU A 118 27.86 5.07 3.62
C GLU A 118 28.28 6.54 3.75
N PRO A 119 28.61 7.03 4.95
CA PRO A 119 29.22 8.34 5.08
C PRO A 119 30.62 8.26 4.46
N THR A 120 30.82 8.99 3.36
CA THR A 120 32.13 9.20 2.78
C THR A 120 32.94 10.06 3.76
N GLU A 121 33.71 9.42 4.64
CA GLU A 121 34.67 10.15 5.47
C GLU A 121 35.77 10.74 4.55
N PRO A 122 36.06 12.05 4.65
CA PRO A 122 37.17 12.64 3.94
C PRO A 122 38.47 12.13 4.55
N SER A 123 39.27 11.41 3.77
CA SER A 123 40.66 11.11 4.13
C SER A 123 41.50 12.37 4.01
N GLU A 124 42.02 12.86 5.14
CA GLU A 124 43.10 13.85 5.22
C GLU A 124 44.46 13.25 4.86
#